data_AF-A0AAD9RM75-F1
#
_entry.id   AF-A0AAD9RM75-F1
#
_cell.length_a   1.000
_cell.length_b   1.000
_cell.length_c   1.000
_cell.angle_alpha   90.00
_cell.angle_beta   90.00
_cell.angle_gamma   90.00
#
_symmetry.space_group_name_H-M   'P 1'
#
loop_
_entity.id
_entity.type
_entity.pdbx_description
1 polymer ?
#
loop_
_entity_poly.entity_id
_entity_poly.type
_entity_poly.pdbx_seq_one_letter_code
_entity_poly.pdbx_strand_id
1 'polypeptide(L)'
;MFRNVVRSVVQNVPRTGNRSYAIYGPANYKPPSMDDLPLPEGSWQEAYEKKQRTYNMHLIGGILFTVGTLIAAKTSGLFFLNFSPPTRKEQK
;
A
#
# COMPACT_ATOMS: atom_id res chain seq x y z
N MET A 1 21.13 -7.07 20.76
CA MET A 1 21.01 -5.63 21.05
C MET A 1 19.69 -5.37 21.77
N PHE A 2 19.58 -5.84 23.02
CA PHE A 2 18.35 -5.75 23.84
C PHE A 2 18.58 -4.76 24.97
N ARG A 3 18.53 -3.46 24.66
CA ARG A 3 18.77 -2.41 25.66
C ARG A 3 17.68 -1.36 25.50
N ASN A 4 16.52 -1.63 26.11
CA ASN A 4 15.51 -0.64 26.53
C ASN A 4 14.36 -1.27 27.38
N VAL A 5 14.61 -2.34 28.14
CA VAL A 5 13.61 -2.93 29.06
C VAL A 5 13.93 -2.56 30.50
N VAL A 6 13.86 -1.27 30.82
CA VAL A 6 13.69 -0.80 32.20
C VAL A 6 13.15 0.63 32.16
N ARG A 7 11.84 0.77 31.90
CA ARG A 7 11.10 1.95 32.37
C ARG A 7 10.48 1.56 33.71
N SER A 8 10.86 2.27 34.76
CA SER A 8 10.42 2.05 36.12
C SER A 8 8.90 2.12 36.20
N VAL A 9 8.29 1.08 36.76
CA VAL A 9 6.91 1.12 37.25
C VAL A 9 6.92 1.99 38.49
N VAL A 10 6.83 3.31 38.31
CA VAL A 10 6.40 4.22 39.38
C VAL A 10 4.91 4.40 39.19
N GLN A 11 4.17 3.93 40.19
CA GLN A 11 2.72 3.95 40.28
C GLN A 11 2.17 5.35 39.98
N ASN A 12 1.47 5.50 38.85
CA ASN A 12 0.53 6.58 38.69
C ASN A 12 -0.63 6.30 39.65
N VAL A 13 -0.61 6.90 40.83
CA VAL A 13 -1.79 6.97 41.70
C VAL A 13 -2.79 7.90 41.01
N PRO A 14 -3.94 7.42 40.50
CA PRO A 14 -4.96 8.33 40.02
C PRO A 14 -5.51 9.08 41.23
N ARG A 15 -5.20 10.38 41.32
CA ARG A 15 -5.98 11.28 42.18
C ARG A 15 -7.37 11.31 41.56
N THR A 16 -8.33 10.68 42.22
CA THR A 16 -9.77 10.84 41.93
C THR A 16 -10.16 12.28 42.23
N GLY A 17 -9.83 13.18 41.30
CA GLY A 17 -10.34 14.54 41.27
C GLY A 17 -11.59 14.54 40.40
N ASN A 18 -12.76 14.64 41.02
CA ASN A 18 -14.00 14.98 40.32
C ASN A 18 -13.84 16.38 39.71
N ARG A 19 -13.28 16.44 38.50
CA ARG A 19 -13.28 17.64 37.67
C ARG A 19 -14.59 17.68 36.91
N SER A 20 -15.63 18.16 37.58
CA SER A 20 -16.90 18.51 36.95
C SER A 20 -16.71 19.76 36.10
N TYR A 21 -16.32 19.60 34.84
CA TYR A 21 -16.53 20.61 33.80
C TYR A 21 -17.78 20.22 33.01
N ALA A 22 -18.94 20.35 33.64
CA ALA A 22 -20.17 20.49 32.88
C ALA A 22 -20.26 21.97 32.52
N ILE A 23 -20.39 22.31 31.23
CA ILE A 23 -21.14 23.46 30.68
C ILE A 23 -20.87 23.50 29.15
N TYR A 24 -21.93 23.23 28.38
CA TYR A 24 -22.07 23.18 26.91
C TYR A 24 -21.47 21.97 26.16
N GLY A 25 -21.92 20.76 26.49
CA GLY A 25 -21.87 19.60 25.60
C GLY A 25 -23.21 18.85 25.65
N PRO A 26 -23.65 18.17 24.57
CA PRO A 26 -24.89 17.39 24.59
C PRO A 26 -24.88 16.43 25.79
N ALA A 27 -26.05 16.22 26.40
CA ALA A 27 -26.23 15.50 27.67
C ALA A 27 -25.65 14.06 27.71
N ASN A 28 -25.21 13.54 26.56
CA ASN A 28 -24.65 12.19 26.37
C ASN A 28 -23.21 12.25 25.81
N TYR A 29 -22.31 13.05 26.38
CA TYR A 29 -20.89 13.04 26.01
C TYR A 29 -20.17 11.88 26.69
N LYS A 30 -19.82 10.82 25.93
CA LYS A 30 -18.90 9.77 26.39
C LYS A 30 -17.47 10.32 26.31
N PRO A 31 -16.69 10.36 27.40
CA PRO A 31 -15.29 10.76 27.33
C PRO A 31 -14.50 9.77 26.44
N PRO A 32 -13.58 10.24 25.58
CA PRO A 32 -12.79 9.37 24.74
C PRO A 32 -11.98 8.40 25.62
N SER A 33 -12.16 7.11 25.36
CA SER A 33 -11.51 6.02 26.07
C SER A 33 -10.57 5.26 25.13
N MET A 34 -9.58 4.54 25.68
CA MET A 34 -8.69 3.69 24.88
C MET A 34 -9.48 2.61 24.11
N ASP A 35 -10.65 2.22 24.63
CA ASP A 35 -11.55 1.25 24.00
C ASP A 35 -12.21 1.78 22.72
N ASP A 36 -12.18 3.10 22.48
CA ASP A 36 -12.69 3.71 21.25
C ASP A 36 -11.66 3.71 20.11
N LEU A 37 -10.45 3.20 20.34
CA LEU A 37 -9.45 3.09 19.29
C LEU A 37 -9.81 1.98 18.29
N PRO A 38 -9.53 2.19 16.98
CA PRO A 38 -9.69 1.13 16.01
C PRO A 38 -8.71 0.00 16.36
N LEU A 39 -9.27 -1.15 16.69
CA LEU A 39 -8.50 -2.38 16.81
C LEU A 39 -8.23 -2.90 15.39
N PRO A 40 -7.04 -3.44 15.11
CA PRO A 40 -6.81 -4.14 13.85
C PRO A 40 -7.76 -5.34 13.78
N GLU A 41 -8.72 -5.28 12.88
CA GLU A 41 -9.67 -6.38 12.64
C GLU A 41 -9.15 -7.29 11.52
N GLY A 42 -9.20 -8.60 11.76
CA GLY A 42 -8.86 -9.63 10.77
C GLY A 42 -7.39 -10.07 10.74
N SER A 43 -7.08 -11.01 9.85
CA SER A 43 -5.72 -11.51 9.67
C SER A 43 -4.93 -10.60 8.72
N TRP A 44 -3.70 -10.25 9.09
CA TRP A 44 -2.80 -9.49 8.22
C TRP A 44 -2.50 -10.25 6.92
N GLN A 45 -2.48 -11.58 6.99
CA GLN A 45 -2.16 -12.45 5.87
C GLN A 45 -3.22 -12.38 4.78
N GLU A 46 -4.51 -12.44 5.14
CA GLU A 46 -5.61 -12.33 4.17
C GLU A 46 -5.61 -10.98 3.47
N ALA A 47 -5.39 -9.89 4.22
CA ALA A 47 -5.27 -8.55 3.66
C ALA A 47 -4.09 -8.45 2.68
N TYR A 48 -2.94 -9.03 3.04
CA TYR A 48 -1.76 -9.08 2.19
C TYR A 48 -2.00 -9.89 0.91
N GLU A 49 -2.55 -11.10 1.02
CA GLU A 49 -2.83 -11.98 -0.11
C GLU A 49 -3.80 -11.32 -1.11
N LYS A 50 -4.83 -10.61 -0.61
CA LYS A 50 -5.75 -9.84 -1.44
C LYS A 50 -5.03 -8.74 -2.24
N LYS A 51 -4.10 -8.02 -1.61
CA LYS A 51 -3.30 -6.98 -2.29
C LYS A 51 -2.33 -7.60 -3.30
N GLN A 52 -1.68 -8.69 -2.93
CA GLN A 52 -0.73 -9.40 -3.78
C GLN A 52 -1.40 -9.90 -5.06
N ARG A 53 -2.62 -10.46 -4.95
CA ARG A 53 -3.41 -10.87 -6.12
C ARG A 53 -3.66 -9.69 -7.06
N THR A 54 -4.03 -8.53 -6.53
CA THR A 54 -4.24 -7.32 -7.34
C THR A 54 -2.96 -6.91 -8.06
N TYR A 55 -1.82 -6.89 -7.38
CA TYR A 55 -0.54 -6.52 -8.01
C TYR A 55 -0.11 -7.51 -9.08
N ASN A 56 -0.27 -8.81 -8.85
CA ASN A 56 0.02 -9.83 -9.85
C ASN A 56 -0.85 -9.67 -11.11
N MET A 57 -2.13 -9.29 -10.95
CA MET A 57 -3.00 -8.99 -12.09
C MET A 57 -2.51 -7.78 -12.88
N HIS A 58 -2.08 -6.71 -12.21
CA HIS A 58 -1.50 -5.54 -12.88
C HIS A 58 -0.20 -5.88 -13.60
N LEU A 59 0.65 -6.71 -12.98
CA LEU A 59 1.90 -7.17 -13.58
C LEU A 59 1.64 -7.95 -14.87
N ILE A 60 0.74 -8.93 -14.84
CA ILE A 60 0.36 -9.72 -16.02
C ILE A 60 -0.24 -8.81 -17.10
N GLY A 61 -1.19 -7.94 -16.72
CA GLY A 61 -1.80 -7.00 -17.65
C GLY A 61 -0.79 -6.06 -18.32
N GLY A 62 0.15 -5.52 -17.53
CA GLY A 62 1.23 -4.67 -18.03
C GLY A 62 2.15 -5.39 -19.01
N ILE A 63 2.57 -6.63 -18.68
CA ILE A 63 3.40 -7.45 -19.57
C ILE A 63 2.69 -7.71 -20.90
N LEU A 64 1.43 -8.15 -20.84
CA LEU A 64 0.65 -8.44 -22.05
C LEU A 64 0.45 -7.19 -22.91
N PHE A 65 0.14 -6.05 -22.29
CA PHE A 65 0.01 -4.78 -22.98
C PHE A 65 1.32 -4.39 -23.68
N THR A 66 2.45 -4.38 -22.96
CA THR A 66 3.75 -4.02 -23.53
C THR A 66 4.16 -4.94 -24.68
N VAL A 67 4.02 -6.26 -24.51
CA VAL A 67 4.33 -7.22 -25.58
C VAL A 67 3.44 -7.01 -26.79
N GLY A 68 2.13 -6.83 -26.59
CA GLY A 68 1.17 -6.55 -27.66
C GLY A 68 1.52 -5.27 -28.42
N THR A 69 1.85 -4.18 -27.70
CA THR A 69 2.28 -2.92 -28.30
C THR A 69 3.55 -3.08 -29.15
N LEU A 70 4.56 -3.80 -28.66
CA LEU A 70 5.81 -4.01 -29.40
C LEU A 70 5.58 -4.82 -30.67
N ILE A 71 4.75 -5.87 -30.61
CA ILE A 71 4.39 -6.66 -31.79
C ILE A 71 3.67 -5.78 -32.81
N ALA A 72 2.61 -5.09 -32.38
CA ALA A 72 1.81 -4.24 -33.27
C ALA A 72 2.67 -3.17 -33.96
N ALA A 73 3.56 -2.51 -33.23
CA ALA A 73 4.41 -1.45 -33.76
C ALA A 73 5.53 -1.99 -34.67
N LYS A 74 6.05 -3.20 -34.42
CA LYS A 74 6.93 -3.89 -35.36
C LYS A 74 6.20 -4.26 -36.66
N THR A 75 4.98 -4.78 -36.56
CA THR A 75 4.20 -5.21 -37.75
C THR A 75 3.67 -4.05 -38.58
N SER A 76 3.38 -2.90 -37.96
CA SER A 76 2.93 -1.70 -38.67
C SER A 76 4.06 -0.92 -39.34
N GLY A 77 5.33 -1.27 -39.06
CA GLY A 77 6.49 -0.55 -39.57
C GLY A 77 6.78 0.77 -38.87
N LEU A 78 6.25 0.98 -37.66
CA LEU A 78 6.41 2.23 -36.91
C LEU A 78 7.86 2.50 -36.48
N PHE A 79 8.62 1.44 -36.19
CA PHE A 79 10.04 1.54 -35.89
C PHE A 79 10.85 0.40 -36.54
N PHE A 80 11.96 0.77 -37.18
CA PHE A 80 12.92 -0.15 -37.78
C PHE A 80 14.12 -0.32 -36.87
N LEU A 81 14.21 -1.47 -36.23
CA LEU A 81 15.34 -1.83 -35.40
C LEU A 81 16.42 -2.37 -36.35
N ASN A 82 17.40 -1.51 -36.70
CA ASN A 82 18.52 -1.78 -37.59
C ASN A 82 19.47 -2.87 -37.02
N PHE A 83 19.00 -4.11 -36.87
CA PHE A 83 19.75 -5.21 -36.27
C PHE A 83 20.82 -5.81 -37.18
N SER A 84 20.75 -5.52 -38.48
CA SER A 84 21.74 -5.95 -39.46
C SER A 84 21.99 -4.85 -40.47
N PRO A 85 23.22 -4.73 -41.00
CA PRO A 85 23.50 -3.81 -42.10
C PRO A 85 22.61 -4.14 -43.31
N PRO A 86 22.20 -3.13 -44.09
CA PRO A 86 21.38 -3.35 -45.28
C PRO A 86 22.17 -4.17 -46.31
N THR A 87 21.56 -5.22 -46.85
CA THR A 87 22.13 -5.98 -47.97
C THR A 87 22.13 -5.11 -49.23
N ARG A 88 23.22 -5.17 -50.00
CA ARG A 88 23.37 -4.45 -51.27
C ARG A 88 22.20 -4.84 -52.20
N LYS A 89 21.45 -3.84 -52.69
CA LYS A 89 20.38 -4.06 -53.66
C LYS A 89 21.00 -4.58 -54.96
N GLU A 90 20.62 -5.77 -55.42
CA GLU A 90 20.94 -6.21 -56.77
C GLU A 90 20.19 -5.31 -57.76
N GLN A 91 20.95 -4.55 -58.55
CA GLN A 91 20.38 -3.74 -59.62
C GLN A 91 20.09 -4.65 -60.81
N LYS A 92 18.81 -4.81 -61.14
CA LYS A 92 18.35 -5.41 -62.39
C LYS A 92 18.34 -4.36 -63.49
#